data_AF-A0A511T4N7-F1
#
_entry.id   AF-A0A511T4N7-F1
#
_cell.length_a   1.000
_cell.length_b   1.000
_cell.length_c   1.000
_cell.angle_alpha   90.00
_cell.angle_beta   90.00
_cell.angle_gamma   90.00
#
_symmetry.space_group_name_H-M   'P 1'
#
loop_
_entity.id
_entity.type
_entity.pdbx_description
1 polymer ?
#
loop_
_entity_poly.entity_id
_entity_poly.type
_entity_poly.pdbx_seq_one_letter_code
_entity_poly.pdbx_strand_id
1 'polypeptide(L)'
;MRVISPGLLVAAVTELSLSRSAKLVRLKDVIAWCEWNGVDYEGTGGKQQALWDADRDEAQGQHRLLKFKSGECKQSRAGWALIAHGEKARDAASQLGWREQLWDGEKWDWLGGNAPVVARRPNARRTRASNEPTQELLDEGPRLSVG
;
A
#
# COMPACT_ATOMS: atom_id res chain seq x y z
N MET A 1 -9.92 25.07 7.76
CA MET A 1 -9.74 23.63 7.51
C MET A 1 -8.78 23.10 8.56
N ARG A 2 -9.11 22.02 9.28
CA ARG A 2 -8.22 21.48 10.32
C ARG A 2 -7.29 20.46 9.67
N VAL A 3 -5.98 20.57 9.87
CA VAL A 3 -5.00 19.58 9.38
C VAL A 3 -5.02 18.35 10.29
N ILE A 4 -4.84 17.16 9.73
CA ILE A 4 -4.76 15.93 10.50
C ILE A 4 -3.61 16.01 11.52
N SER A 5 -3.91 15.60 12.75
CA SER A 5 -2.98 15.53 13.87
C SER A 5 -2.96 14.10 14.44
N PRO A 6 -1.99 13.75 15.29
CA PRO A 6 -1.94 12.42 15.92
C PRO A 6 -3.26 12.04 16.61
N GLY A 7 -3.86 13.01 17.33
CA GLY A 7 -5.15 12.82 17.99
C GLY A 7 -6.30 12.55 17.01
N LEU A 8 -6.32 13.25 15.86
CA LEU A 8 -7.34 13.02 14.83
C LEU A 8 -7.15 11.69 14.11
N LEU A 9 -5.91 11.28 13.86
CA LEU A 9 -5.62 9.96 13.29
C LEU A 9 -6.10 8.85 14.24
N VAL A 10 -5.84 8.96 15.53
CA VAL A 10 -6.33 8.02 16.55
C VAL A 10 -7.85 8.01 16.62
N ALA A 11 -8.49 9.18 16.57
CA ALA A 11 -9.95 9.29 16.54
C ALA A 11 -10.53 8.57 15.31
N ALA A 12 -9.99 8.83 14.12
CA ALA A 12 -10.40 8.20 12.87
C ALA A 12 -10.30 6.67 12.95
N VAL A 13 -9.16 6.15 13.41
CA VAL A 13 -8.95 4.70 13.57
C VAL A 13 -9.90 4.11 14.61
N THR A 14 -10.14 4.82 15.71
CA THR A 14 -11.08 4.39 16.76
C THR A 14 -12.50 4.29 16.22
N GLU A 15 -13.00 5.34 15.58
CA GLU A 15 -14.35 5.39 15.03
C GLU A 15 -14.55 4.34 13.94
N LEU A 16 -13.60 4.21 13.00
CA LEU A 16 -13.66 3.23 11.92
C LEU A 16 -13.59 1.80 12.46
N SER A 17 -12.83 1.56 13.52
CA SER A 17 -12.74 0.23 14.15
C SER A 17 -14.04 -0.15 14.85
N LEU A 18 -14.70 0.80 15.50
CA LEU A 18 -16.00 0.59 16.15
C LEU A 18 -17.14 0.43 15.13
N SER A 19 -17.22 1.33 14.14
CA SER A 19 -18.30 1.36 13.16
C SER A 19 -18.32 0.14 12.25
N ARG A 20 -17.14 -0.31 11.79
CA ARG A 20 -17.04 -1.40 10.80
C ARG A 20 -16.63 -2.74 11.40
N SER A 21 -16.47 -2.81 12.73
CA SER A 21 -15.85 -3.94 13.43
C SER A 21 -14.48 -4.35 12.84
N ALA A 22 -13.84 -3.44 12.11
CA ALA A 22 -12.59 -3.69 11.42
C ALA A 22 -11.44 -3.52 12.40
N LYS A 23 -10.67 -4.58 12.63
CA LYS A 23 -9.50 -4.55 13.53
C LYS A 23 -8.27 -3.95 12.88
N LEU A 24 -8.25 -3.91 11.55
CA LEU A 24 -7.24 -3.24 10.75
C LEU A 24 -7.93 -2.19 9.85
N VAL A 25 -7.66 -0.91 10.13
CA VAL A 25 -8.19 0.23 9.38
C VAL A 25 -7.19 0.61 8.30
N ARG A 26 -7.62 0.63 7.03
CA ARG A 26 -6.70 0.90 5.90
C ARG A 26 -6.58 2.39 5.62
N LEU A 27 -5.49 2.79 4.98
CA LEU A 27 -5.25 4.16 4.51
C LEU A 27 -6.46 4.78 3.80
N LYS A 28 -7.04 4.07 2.83
CA LYS A 28 -8.21 4.58 2.09
C LYS A 28 -9.42 4.87 2.99
N ASP A 29 -9.57 4.11 4.07
CA ASP A 29 -10.70 4.25 4.98
C ASP A 29 -10.46 5.47 5.90
N VAL A 30 -9.20 5.72 6.31
CA VAL A 30 -8.80 6.96 7.01
C VAL A 30 -8.95 8.19 6.13
N ILE A 31 -8.55 8.11 4.85
CA ILE A 31 -8.72 9.21 3.88
C ILE A 31 -10.21 9.56 3.73
N ALA A 32 -11.07 8.57 3.51
CA ALA A 32 -12.51 8.79 3.42
C ALA A 32 -13.08 9.43 4.69
N TRP A 33 -12.60 9.01 5.87
CA TRP A 33 -12.98 9.65 7.13
C TRP A 33 -12.54 11.12 7.20
N CYS A 34 -11.33 11.44 6.75
CA CYS A 34 -10.86 12.83 6.72
C CYS A 34 -11.70 13.69 5.78
N GLU A 35 -12.04 13.17 4.60
CA GLU A 35 -12.91 13.85 3.62
C GLU A 35 -14.30 14.13 4.19
N TRP A 36 -14.91 13.15 4.86
CA TRP A 36 -16.22 13.32 5.50
C TRP A 36 -16.21 14.32 6.66
N ASN A 37 -15.09 14.44 7.38
CA ASN A 37 -14.97 15.33 8.53
C ASN A 37 -14.32 16.69 8.19
N GLY A 38 -14.00 16.96 6.92
CA GLY A 38 -13.35 18.20 6.50
C GLY A 38 -11.94 18.39 7.09
N VAL A 39 -11.23 17.28 7.31
CA VAL A 39 -9.85 17.24 7.81
C VAL A 39 -8.89 17.16 6.63
N ASP A 40 -7.93 18.08 6.58
CA ASP A 40 -6.87 18.09 5.57
C ASP A 40 -5.80 17.05 5.93
N TYR A 41 -5.73 15.98 5.13
CA TYR A 41 -4.75 14.92 5.26
C TYR A 41 -3.54 15.09 4.32
N GLU A 42 -3.60 16.03 3.37
CA GLU A 42 -2.52 16.29 2.41
C GLU A 42 -1.47 17.24 3.01
N GLY A 43 -1.93 18.30 3.67
CA GLY A 43 -1.08 19.39 4.13
C GLY A 43 -0.45 20.18 2.97
N THR A 44 0.56 20.99 3.28
CA THR A 44 1.20 21.90 2.31
C THR A 44 2.12 21.21 1.31
N GLY A 45 2.56 19.98 1.58
CA GLY A 45 3.57 19.25 0.80
C GLY A 45 3.03 18.30 -0.28
N GLY A 46 1.72 18.08 -0.35
CA GLY A 46 1.10 17.06 -1.20
C GLY A 46 1.40 15.62 -0.77
N LYS A 47 0.83 14.62 -1.46
CA LYS A 47 1.05 13.17 -1.22
C LYS A 47 0.76 12.69 0.21
N GLN A 48 -0.26 13.23 0.86
CA GLN A 48 -0.64 12.86 2.24
C GLN A 48 0.47 13.17 3.27
N GLN A 49 1.29 14.20 3.06
CA GLN A 49 2.41 14.54 3.96
C GLN A 49 1.94 14.76 5.40
N ALA A 50 0.86 15.52 5.60
CA ALA A 50 0.32 15.76 6.94
C ALA A 50 -0.10 14.47 7.66
N LEU A 51 -0.67 13.51 6.93
CA LEU A 51 -1.01 12.20 7.48
C LEU A 51 0.24 11.43 7.94
N TRP A 52 1.32 11.46 7.15
CA TRP A 52 2.55 10.77 7.49
C TRP A 52 3.30 11.42 8.64
N ASP A 53 3.21 12.75 8.77
CA ASP A 53 3.75 13.45 9.94
C ASP A 53 2.91 13.14 11.17
N ALA A 54 1.57 13.13 11.08
CA ALA A 54 0.71 12.71 12.19
C ALA A 54 0.96 11.26 12.64
N ASP A 55 1.22 10.35 11.69
CA ASP A 55 1.63 8.96 11.97
C ASP A 55 2.99 8.88 12.68
N ARG A 56 3.97 9.67 12.21
CA ARG A 56 5.30 9.74 12.86
C ARG A 56 5.20 10.31 14.27
N ASP A 57 4.47 11.40 14.45
CA ASP A 57 4.29 12.07 15.72
C ASP A 57 3.53 11.17 16.72
N GLU A 58 2.53 10.40 16.27
CA GLU A 58 1.85 9.40 17.11
C GLU A 58 2.82 8.29 17.55
N ALA A 59 3.68 7.84 16.64
CA ALA A 59 4.70 6.81 16.90
C ALA A 59 5.91 7.32 17.68
N GLN A 60 6.08 8.63 17.84
CA GLN A 60 7.06 9.23 18.75
C GLN A 60 6.45 9.51 20.12
N GLY A 61 5.17 9.92 20.15
CA GLY A 61 4.48 10.42 21.34
C GLY A 61 3.83 9.33 22.19
N GLN A 62 2.55 9.06 21.97
CA GLN A 62 1.73 8.18 22.83
C GLN A 62 1.66 6.73 22.34
N HIS A 63 2.08 6.46 21.11
CA HIS A 63 2.18 5.12 20.52
C HIS A 63 0.87 4.33 20.62
N ARG A 64 -0.31 4.96 20.44
CA ARG A 64 -1.61 4.28 20.64
C ARG A 64 -2.01 3.39 19.47
N LEU A 65 -1.34 3.56 18.33
CA LEU A 65 -1.61 2.86 17.08
C LEU A 65 -0.48 1.90 16.73
N LEU A 66 -0.87 0.73 16.25
CA LEU A 66 0.00 -0.18 15.53
C LEU A 66 -0.07 0.14 14.04
N LYS A 67 1.06 0.17 13.37
CA LYS A 67 1.16 0.43 11.93
C LYS A 67 1.40 -0.87 11.18
N PHE A 68 0.69 -1.08 10.08
CA PHE A 68 0.85 -2.24 9.20
C PHE A 68 1.05 -1.79 7.76
N LYS A 69 1.86 -2.54 7.01
CA LYS A 69 2.11 -2.25 5.60
C LYS A 69 2.28 -3.53 4.79
N SER A 70 1.90 -3.50 3.52
CA SER A 70 1.98 -4.66 2.64
C SER A 70 3.34 -4.88 1.98
N GLY A 71 4.35 -4.03 2.23
CA GLY A 71 5.68 -4.10 1.59
C GLY A 71 6.35 -2.74 1.47
N GLU A 72 7.59 -2.68 0.96
CA GLU A 72 8.42 -1.47 0.98
C GLU A 72 7.91 -0.35 0.05
N CYS A 73 7.56 -0.67 -1.20
CA CYS A 73 7.43 0.34 -2.25
C CYS A 73 6.06 1.05 -2.36
N LYS A 74 5.02 0.62 -1.63
CA LYS A 74 3.66 1.20 -1.79
C LYS A 74 3.17 1.88 -0.51
N GLN A 75 3.27 3.21 -0.46
CA GLN A 75 2.64 4.03 0.58
C GLN A 75 1.11 3.84 0.62
N SER A 76 0.50 3.54 -0.54
CA SER A 76 -0.94 3.30 -0.67
C SER A 76 -1.47 2.06 0.07
N ARG A 77 -0.59 1.23 0.63
CA ARG A 77 -0.93 0.00 1.34
C ARG A 77 -0.44 0.02 2.78
N ALA A 78 -0.75 1.11 3.47
CA ALA A 78 -0.63 1.24 4.90
C ALA A 78 -1.98 1.06 5.59
N GLY A 79 -1.94 0.70 6.87
CA GLY A 79 -3.11 0.68 7.75
C GLY A 79 -2.70 0.71 9.20
N TRP A 80 -3.68 0.90 10.05
CA TRP A 80 -3.50 1.09 11.48
C TRP A 80 -4.49 0.26 12.27
N ALA A 81 -4.12 -0.06 13.50
CA ALA A 81 -5.01 -0.64 14.48
C ALA A 81 -4.76 -0.01 15.84
N LEU A 82 -5.79 0.02 16.68
CA LEU A 82 -5.60 0.33 18.10
C LEU A 82 -4.75 -0.77 18.74
N ILE A 83 -3.84 -0.40 19.66
CA ILE A 83 -3.05 -1.38 20.43
C ILE A 83 -3.94 -2.43 21.12
N ALA A 84 -5.10 -2.00 21.65
CA ALA A 84 -6.07 -2.89 22.28
C ALA A 84 -6.63 -3.99 21.33
N HIS A 85 -6.40 -3.88 20.03
CA HIS A 85 -6.80 -4.85 19.01
C HIS A 85 -5.61 -5.57 18.37
N GLY A 86 -4.41 -5.43 18.92
CA GLY A 86 -3.17 -5.83 18.27
C GLY A 86 -3.13 -7.27 17.78
N GLU A 87 -3.53 -8.24 18.61
CA GLU A 87 -3.55 -9.66 18.20
C GLU A 87 -4.47 -9.90 16.99
N LYS A 88 -5.71 -9.40 17.06
CA LYS A 88 -6.69 -9.53 15.98
C LYS A 88 -6.29 -8.76 14.73
N ALA A 89 -5.63 -7.61 14.90
CA ALA A 89 -5.12 -6.82 13.79
C ALA A 89 -3.94 -7.51 13.10
N ARG A 90 -3.04 -8.16 13.85
CA ARG A 90 -1.93 -8.96 13.30
C ARG A 90 -2.44 -10.17 12.53
N ASP A 91 -3.46 -10.86 13.04
CA ASP A 91 -4.09 -11.97 12.33
C ASP A 91 -4.69 -11.50 10.99
N ALA A 92 -5.52 -10.46 11.03
CA ALA A 92 -6.10 -9.86 9.83
C ALA A 92 -5.05 -9.32 8.84
N ALA A 93 -3.97 -8.70 9.34
CA ALA A 93 -2.85 -8.26 8.54
C ALA A 93 -2.15 -9.45 7.86
N SER A 94 -1.92 -10.54 8.60
CA SER A 94 -1.26 -11.75 8.08
C SER A 94 -2.04 -12.39 6.95
N GLN A 95 -3.37 -12.47 7.07
CA GLN A 95 -4.27 -12.96 6.01
C GLN A 95 -4.18 -12.11 4.72
N LEU A 96 -3.87 -10.82 4.85
CA LEU A 96 -3.69 -9.90 3.73
C LEU A 96 -2.25 -9.84 3.20
N GLY A 97 -1.31 -10.56 3.82
CA GLY A 97 0.12 -10.47 3.53
C GLY A 97 0.74 -9.13 3.97
N TRP A 98 0.17 -8.51 5.00
CA TRP A 98 0.68 -7.28 5.61
C TRP A 98 1.45 -7.61 6.87
N ARG A 99 2.37 -6.73 7.24
CA ARG A 99 3.21 -6.89 8.42
C ARG A 99 3.27 -5.59 9.20
N GLU A 100 3.38 -5.74 10.51
CA GLU A 100 3.53 -4.62 11.43
C GLU A 100 4.89 -3.93 11.22
N GLN A 101 4.88 -2.59 11.32
CA GLN A 101 6.07 -1.77 11.38
C GLN A 101 6.19 -1.16 12.76
N LEU A 102 7.41 -1.18 13.31
CA LEU A 102 7.79 -0.57 14.57
C LEU A 102 8.58 0.69 14.28
N TRP A 103 8.31 1.76 15.03
CA TRP A 103 9.16 2.94 15.03
C TRP A 103 10.29 2.74 16.04
N ASP A 104 11.54 2.83 15.61
CA ASP A 104 12.71 2.65 16.48
C ASP A 104 13.23 3.97 17.08
N GLY A 105 12.62 5.10 16.70
CA GLY A 105 13.07 6.45 17.06
C GLY A 105 13.60 7.24 15.86
N GLU A 106 14.11 6.56 14.83
CA GLU A 106 14.72 7.17 13.65
C GLU A 106 14.01 6.74 12.35
N LYS A 107 13.59 5.49 12.26
CA LYS A 107 12.97 4.86 11.09
C LYS A 107 11.92 3.83 11.47
N TRP A 108 11.20 3.40 10.44
CA TRP A 108 10.25 2.29 10.53
C TRP A 108 10.95 0.98 10.19
N ASP A 109 11.01 0.06 11.14
CA ASP A 109 11.49 -1.31 10.95
C ASP A 109 10.34 -2.32 10.92
N TRP A 110 10.54 -3.44 10.25
CA TRP A 110 9.54 -4.50 10.17
C TRP A 110 9.57 -5.37 11.42
N LEU A 111 8.41 -5.67 11.99
CA LEU A 111 8.31 -6.66 13.06
C LEU A 111 8.80 -8.03 12.54
N GLY A 112 9.89 -8.55 13.11
CA GLY A 112 10.56 -9.77 12.62
C GLY A 112 11.63 -9.54 11.54
N GLY A 113 12.06 -8.29 11.31
CA GLY A 113 13.26 -7.93 10.55
C GLY A 113 13.16 -8.01 9.03
N ASN A 114 12.08 -8.56 8.48
CA ASN A 114 11.91 -8.73 7.04
C ASN A 114 10.59 -8.11 6.55
N ALA A 115 10.65 -7.40 5.42
CA ALA A 115 9.44 -6.95 4.72
C ALA A 115 8.61 -8.17 4.25
N PRO A 116 7.27 -8.06 4.21
CA PRO A 116 6.45 -9.11 3.60
C PRO A 116 6.79 -9.22 2.11
N VAL A 117 7.04 -10.46 1.65
CA VAL A 117 7.27 -10.74 0.24
C VAL A 117 5.97 -10.50 -0.50
N VAL A 118 5.87 -9.38 -1.23
CA VAL A 118 4.74 -9.14 -2.11
C VAL A 118 4.80 -10.21 -3.20
N ALA A 119 3.90 -11.19 -3.14
CA ALA A 119 3.72 -12.15 -4.22
C ALA A 119 3.49 -11.36 -5.52
N ARG A 120 4.51 -11.29 -6.37
CA ARG A 120 4.37 -10.75 -7.71
C ARG A 120 3.35 -11.66 -8.39
N ARG A 121 2.14 -11.15 -8.65
CA ARG A 121 1.25 -11.84 -9.59
C ARG A 121 2.08 -12.09 -10.84
N PRO A 122 2.20 -13.33 -11.35
CA PRO A 122 2.86 -13.53 -12.62
C PRO A 122 2.16 -12.63 -13.62
N ASN A 123 2.92 -11.73 -14.26
CA ASN A 123 2.41 -10.92 -15.34
C ASN A 123 1.76 -11.89 -16.33
N ALA A 124 0.44 -11.82 -16.48
CA ALA A 124 -0.22 -12.38 -17.64
C ALA A 124 0.32 -11.59 -18.82
N ARG A 125 1.44 -12.07 -19.38
CA ARG A 125 2.05 -11.55 -20.60
C ARG A 125 0.94 -11.66 -21.63
N ARG A 126 0.31 -10.53 -21.91
CA ARG A 126 -0.66 -10.35 -22.97
C ARG A 126 0.05 -10.86 -24.23
N THR A 127 -0.25 -12.09 -24.65
CA THR A 127 0.19 -12.62 -25.93
C THR A 127 -0.51 -11.78 -26.98
N ARG A 128 0.11 -10.65 -27.31
CA ARG A 128 -0.27 -9.84 -28.45
C ARG A 128 0.15 -10.71 -29.63
N ALA A 129 -0.81 -11.43 -30.20
CA ALA A 129 -0.64 -12.10 -31.48
C ALA A 129 -0.12 -11.03 -32.46
N SER A 130 1.15 -11.15 -32.83
CA SER A 130 1.72 -10.39 -33.93
C SER A 130 1.04 -10.90 -35.19
N ASN A 131 0.01 -10.19 -35.64
CA ASN A 131 -0.32 -10.16 -37.06
C ASN A 131 0.78 -9.31 -37.71
N GLU A 132 1.78 -9.96 -38.28
CA GLU A 132 2.63 -9.37 -39.32
C GLU A 132 2.20 -9.98 -40.67
N PRO A 133 1.70 -9.16 -41.61
CA PRO A 133 1.89 -9.40 -43.02
C PRO A 133 3.16 -8.65 -43.44
N THR A 134 4.29 -9.34 -43.47
CA THR A 134 5.54 -8.78 -44.01
C THR A 134 5.75 -9.37 -45.41
N GLN A 135 5.52 -8.52 -46.41
CA GLN A 135 5.90 -8.72 -47.81
C GLN A 135 7.44 -8.71 -47.98
N GLU A 136 7.85 -9.14 -49.18
CA GLU A 136 9.15 -8.94 -49.85
C GLU A 136 10.19 -10.06 -49.66
N LEU A 137 11.03 -10.45 -50.63
CA LEU A 137 11.07 -10.53 -52.10
C LEU A 137 12.48 -11.13 -52.38
N LEU A 138 12.64 -12.02 -53.39
CA LEU A 138 13.89 -12.37 -54.11
C LEU A 138 14.98 -13.17 -53.33
N ASP A 139 15.82 -14.06 -53.87
CA ASP A 139 16.21 -14.47 -55.23
C ASP A 139 16.94 -15.84 -55.19
N GLU A 140 17.29 -16.34 -56.38
CA GLU A 140 18.27 -17.37 -56.77
C GLU A 140 17.83 -18.84 -56.93
N GLY A 141 17.84 -19.28 -58.20
CA GLY A 141 17.55 -20.63 -58.67
C GLY A 141 18.70 -21.64 -58.55
N PRO A 142 18.59 -22.78 -59.24
CA PRO A 142 19.48 -22.94 -60.40
C PRO A 142 18.80 -23.57 -61.63
N ARG A 143 19.45 -23.33 -62.79
CA ARG A 143 19.21 -23.97 -64.09
C ARG A 143 19.31 -25.50 -64.00
N LEU A 144 18.48 -26.22 -64.78
CA LEU A 144 18.94 -27.10 -65.87
C LEU A 144 17.75 -27.71 -66.66
N SER A 145 18.00 -27.84 -67.96
CA SER A 145 17.13 -28.20 -69.07
C SER A 145 16.65 -29.67 -69.11
N VAL A 146 15.85 -29.96 -70.15
CA VAL A 146 15.56 -31.24 -70.86
C VAL A 146 14.06 -31.56 -70.77
N GLY A 147 13.30 -31.72 -71.85
CA GLY A 147 13.52 -31.63 -73.29
C GLY A 147 12.16 -31.62 -73.98
#